data_AF-A0A9W8PLT3-F1
#
_entry.id   AF-A0A9W8PLT3-F1
#
_cell.length_a   1.000
_cell.length_b   1.000
_cell.length_c   1.000
_cell.angle_alpha   90.00
_cell.angle_beta   90.00
_cell.angle_gamma   90.00
#
_symmetry.space_group_name_H-M   'P 1'
#
loop_
_entity.id
_entity.type
_entity.pdbx_description
1 polymer ?
#
loop_
_entity_poly.entity_id
_entity_poly.type
_entity_poly.pdbx_seq_one_letter_code
_entity_poly.pdbx_strand_id
1 'polypeptide(L)'
;MYIVFRYLLISKKVEVQVWPDLREAHDATCNKGIGRKELETKFLGLNFGDCSEEWDFPPHCTDDATVRAERVRRKVSEIAREGKYKDVVLVTHRGFAAFMVQGDRFSVCEYRSYRFAEAEEVEKNRYGINVDSGLKQDFGPTLLMPLAEESKR
;
A
#
# COMPACT_ATOMS: atom_id res chain seq x y z
N MET A 1 11.72 14.69 2.93
CA MET A 1 13.10 14.17 2.85
C MET A 1 13.10 13.09 1.79
N TYR A 2 13.72 13.34 0.63
CA TYR A 2 13.73 12.36 -0.49
C TYR A 2 15.08 11.66 -0.49
N ILE A 3 15.06 10.32 -0.38
CA ILE A 3 16.22 9.50 -0.69
C ILE A 3 16.12 9.16 -2.17
N VAL A 4 17.02 9.74 -2.97
CA VAL A 4 17.19 9.34 -4.37
C VAL A 4 18.06 8.08 -4.37
N PHE A 5 17.45 6.91 -4.56
CA PHE A 5 18.21 5.70 -4.87
C PHE A 5 18.68 5.77 -6.33
N ARG A 6 19.80 6.44 -6.57
CA ARG A 6 20.47 6.48 -7.88
C ARG A 6 21.07 5.13 -8.31
N TYR A 7 21.02 4.10 -7.45
CA TYR A 7 21.74 2.84 -7.64
C TYR A 7 20.94 1.58 -7.23
N LEU A 8 19.61 1.60 -7.27
CA LEU A 8 18.91 0.34 -7.60
C LEU A 8 19.06 0.17 -9.12
N LEU A 9 20.24 -0.33 -9.47
CA LEU A 9 20.60 -0.82 -10.79
C LEU A 9 19.40 -1.58 -11.36
N ILE A 10 18.80 -0.97 -12.38
CA ILE A 10 17.82 -1.56 -13.29
C ILE A 10 18.50 -2.77 -13.93
N SER A 11 18.50 -3.89 -13.22
CA SER A 11 18.94 -5.17 -13.72
C SER A 11 17.70 -6.07 -13.71
N LYS A 12 17.12 -6.20 -14.92
CA LYS A 12 15.77 -6.63 -15.30
C LYS A 12 14.66 -5.56 -15.14
N LYS A 13 13.76 -5.55 -16.14
CA LYS A 13 12.56 -4.71 -16.26
C LYS A 13 11.64 -4.92 -15.05
N VAL A 14 11.86 -4.21 -13.96
CA VAL A 14 10.87 -4.12 -12.87
C VAL A 14 9.73 -3.24 -13.38
N GLU A 15 8.54 -3.82 -13.46
CA GLU A 15 7.35 -3.06 -13.83
C GLU A 15 6.94 -2.18 -12.65
N VAL A 16 6.81 -0.87 -12.87
CA VAL A 16 6.38 0.10 -11.86
C VAL A 16 4.98 0.57 -12.22
N GLN A 17 4.07 0.48 -11.26
CA GLN A 17 2.70 0.99 -11.38
C GLN A 17 2.46 2.05 -10.31
N VAL A 18 1.75 3.12 -10.69
CA VAL A 18 1.40 4.22 -9.79
C VAL A 18 -0.09 4.14 -9.48
N TRP A 19 -0.44 3.97 -8.20
CA TRP A 19 -1.83 3.88 -7.76
C TRP A 19 -2.18 5.00 -6.78
N PRO A 20 -3.17 5.87 -7.09
CA PRO A 20 -3.58 6.95 -6.18
C PRO A 20 -4.12 6.48 -4.83
N ASP A 21 -4.60 5.25 -4.74
CA ASP A 21 -5.08 4.68 -3.49
C ASP A 21 -3.95 4.45 -2.46
N LEU A 22 -2.68 4.40 -2.90
CA LEU A 22 -1.50 4.27 -2.03
C LEU A 22 -1.04 5.58 -1.37
N ARG A 23 -1.72 6.70 -1.64
CA ARG A 23 -1.43 7.99 -0.99
C ARG A 23 -1.61 7.89 0.54
N GLU A 24 -0.99 8.82 1.26
CA GLU A 24 -1.15 8.92 2.72
C GLU A 24 -2.64 8.96 3.11
N ALA A 25 -2.97 8.28 4.22
CA ALA A 25 -4.33 8.27 4.73
C ALA A 25 -4.68 9.64 5.32
N HIS A 26 -3.80 10.19 6.15
CA HIS A 26 -4.05 11.40 6.93
C HIS A 26 -3.80 12.69 6.14
N ASP A 27 -4.48 13.76 6.56
CA ASP A 27 -4.31 15.11 6.03
C ASP A 27 -3.07 15.79 6.61
N ALA A 28 -1.92 15.13 6.47
CA ALA A 28 -0.63 15.72 6.79
C ALA A 28 -0.24 16.73 5.70
N THR A 29 0.65 17.67 6.02
CA THR A 29 1.16 18.66 5.03
C THR A 29 1.81 17.99 3.81
N CYS A 30 2.29 16.75 3.95
CA CYS A 30 2.83 15.94 2.86
C CYS A 30 1.76 15.28 1.98
N ASN A 31 0.49 15.26 2.38
CA ASN A 31 -0.63 14.74 1.60
C ASN A 31 -1.29 15.85 0.78
N LYS A 32 -0.46 16.59 0.06
CA LYS A 32 -0.86 17.59 -0.93
C LYS A 32 -0.17 17.21 -2.24
N GLY A 33 -0.87 17.34 -3.35
CA GLY A 33 -0.33 16.96 -4.63
C GLY A 33 -0.68 17.94 -5.74
N ILE A 34 -0.39 17.48 -6.95
CA ILE A 34 -0.56 18.17 -8.21
C ILE A 34 -1.37 17.27 -9.14
N GLY A 35 -1.95 17.86 -10.18
CA GLY A 35 -2.72 17.13 -11.18
C GLY A 35 -1.89 16.16 -12.03
N ARG A 36 -2.56 15.20 -12.66
CA ARG A 36 -1.94 14.17 -13.53
C ARG A 36 -0.99 14.74 -14.58
N LYS A 37 -1.40 15.81 -15.27
CA LYS A 37 -0.59 16.41 -16.35
C LYS A 37 0.77 16.92 -15.85
N GLU A 38 0.80 17.48 -14.64
CA GLU A 38 2.03 17.97 -14.04
C GLU A 38 2.91 16.80 -13.55
N LEU A 39 2.31 15.71 -13.04
CA LEU A 39 3.03 14.47 -12.71
C LEU A 39 3.69 13.85 -13.94
N GLU A 40 2.96 13.72 -15.05
CA GLU A 40 3.46 13.18 -16.32
C GLU A 40 4.63 14.02 -16.88
N THR A 41 4.58 15.33 -16.68
CA THR A 41 5.65 16.24 -17.10
C THR A 41 6.90 16.08 -16.23
N LYS A 42 6.74 15.87 -14.91
CA LYS A 42 7.86 15.75 -13.96
C LYS A 42 8.52 14.37 -13.94
N PHE A 43 7.75 13.32 -14.18
CA PHE A 43 8.19 11.92 -14.00
C PHE A 43 8.00 11.12 -15.28
N LEU A 44 8.88 11.38 -16.25
CA LEU A 44 8.89 10.70 -17.53
C LEU A 44 9.08 9.18 -17.36
N GLY A 45 8.25 8.39 -18.03
CA GLY A 45 8.34 6.93 -18.04
C GLY A 45 7.50 6.22 -16.98
N LEU A 46 6.78 6.95 -16.13
CA LEU A 46 5.72 6.39 -15.27
C LEU A 46 4.34 6.62 -15.89
N ASN A 47 3.45 5.66 -15.68
CA ASN A 47 2.06 5.77 -16.10
C ASN A 47 1.21 6.33 -14.94
N PHE A 48 0.59 7.50 -15.16
CA PHE A 48 -0.29 8.17 -14.20
C PHE A 48 -1.77 8.14 -14.65
N GLY A 49 -2.15 7.24 -15.56
CA GLY A 49 -3.51 7.18 -16.12
C GLY A 49 -4.61 7.02 -15.07
N ASP A 50 -4.31 6.35 -13.96
CA ASP A 50 -5.23 6.14 -12.83
C ASP A 50 -5.36 7.39 -11.92
N CYS A 51 -4.47 8.39 -12.04
CA CYS A 51 -4.50 9.62 -11.24
C CYS A 51 -5.57 10.60 -11.73
N SER A 52 -6.20 11.31 -10.78
CA SER A 52 -7.11 12.43 -11.06
C SER A 52 -6.43 13.52 -11.89
N GLU A 53 -7.21 14.20 -12.73
CA GLU A 53 -6.71 15.34 -13.53
C GLU A 53 -6.20 16.46 -12.64
N GLU A 54 -6.90 16.72 -11.55
CA GLU A 54 -6.56 17.69 -10.50
C GLU A 54 -6.37 16.99 -9.15
N TRP A 55 -5.73 17.66 -8.19
CA TRP A 55 -5.66 17.17 -6.82
C TRP A 55 -6.97 17.48 -6.07
N ASP A 56 -7.95 16.59 -6.21
CA ASP A 56 -9.33 16.77 -5.73
C ASP A 56 -9.78 15.72 -4.70
N PHE A 57 -8.82 15.02 -4.08
CA PHE A 57 -9.13 13.98 -3.10
C PHE A 57 -9.84 14.56 -1.86
N PRO A 58 -10.85 13.85 -1.33
CA PRO A 58 -11.54 14.27 -0.12
C PRO A 58 -10.60 14.25 1.09
N PRO A 59 -10.92 15.01 2.16
CA PRO A 59 -10.22 14.93 3.43
C PRO A 59 -10.18 13.51 4.00
N HIS A 60 -9.22 13.26 4.88
CA HIS A 60 -9.05 11.98 5.55
C HIS A 60 -10.32 11.52 6.25
N CYS A 61 -10.70 10.26 5.97
CA CYS A 61 -11.71 9.52 6.69
C CYS A 61 -11.23 8.09 6.91
N THR A 62 -11.42 7.55 8.12
CA THR A 62 -11.02 6.18 8.47
C THR A 62 -11.74 5.13 7.63
N ASP A 63 -13.01 5.37 7.33
CA ASP A 63 -13.83 4.44 6.55
C ASP A 63 -13.37 4.41 5.10
N ASP A 64 -13.10 5.58 4.50
CA ASP A 64 -12.53 5.66 3.16
C ASP A 64 -11.15 5.00 3.08
N ALA A 65 -10.27 5.25 4.08
CA ALA A 65 -8.96 4.61 4.15
C ALA A 65 -9.06 3.09 4.25
N THR A 66 -10.03 2.56 5.00
CA THR A 66 -10.29 1.12 5.12
C THR A 66 -10.75 0.52 3.79
N VAL A 67 -11.70 1.17 3.11
CA VAL A 67 -12.20 0.71 1.80
C VAL A 67 -11.09 0.78 0.74
N ARG A 68 -10.29 1.85 0.74
CA ARG A 68 -9.10 1.99 -0.11
C ARG A 68 -8.10 0.87 0.10
N ALA A 69 -7.79 0.55 1.36
CA ALA A 69 -6.86 -0.52 1.68
C ALA A 69 -7.35 -1.88 1.13
N GLU A 70 -8.66 -2.14 1.20
CA GLU A 70 -9.24 -3.35 0.60
C GLU A 70 -9.11 -3.37 -0.92
N ARG A 71 -9.38 -2.25 -1.61
CA ARG A 71 -9.20 -2.17 -3.07
C ARG A 71 -7.75 -2.48 -3.46
N VAL A 72 -6.79 -1.94 -2.72
CA VAL A 72 -5.36 -2.19 -2.96
C VAL A 72 -5.03 -3.67 -2.72
N ARG A 73 -5.40 -4.25 -1.58
CA ARG A 73 -5.14 -5.68 -1.29
C ARG A 73 -5.74 -6.59 -2.33
N ARG A 74 -6.98 -6.33 -2.78
CA ARG A 74 -7.63 -7.07 -3.86
C ARG A 74 -6.86 -6.98 -5.17
N LYS A 75 -6.46 -5.78 -5.60
CA LYS A 75 -5.65 -5.59 -6.81
C LYS A 75 -4.31 -6.33 -6.72
N VAL A 76 -3.65 -6.31 -5.57
CA VAL A 76 -2.41 -7.08 -5.34
C VAL A 76 -2.68 -8.58 -5.39
N SER A 77 -3.80 -9.06 -4.84
CA SER A 77 -4.19 -10.47 -4.88
C SER A 77 -4.42 -10.95 -6.30
N GLU A 78 -5.09 -10.15 -7.13
CA GLU A 78 -5.29 -10.42 -8.56
C GLU A 78 -3.95 -10.53 -9.30
N ILE A 79 -3.06 -9.56 -9.11
CA ILE A 79 -1.71 -9.56 -9.70
C ILE A 79 -0.89 -10.78 -9.26
N ALA A 80 -0.96 -11.16 -7.99
CA ALA A 80 -0.27 -12.34 -7.47
C ALA A 80 -0.82 -13.63 -8.10
N ARG A 81 -2.13 -13.72 -8.29
CA ARG A 81 -2.80 -14.89 -8.91
C ARG A 81 -2.50 -15.05 -10.39
N GLU A 82 -2.23 -13.97 -11.11
CA GLU A 82 -1.79 -14.04 -12.52
C GLU A 82 -0.45 -14.77 -12.68
N GLY A 83 0.38 -14.85 -11.63
CA GLY A 83 1.64 -15.60 -11.63
C GLY A 83 2.74 -15.00 -12.50
N LYS A 84 2.52 -13.79 -13.07
CA LYS A 84 3.50 -13.09 -13.92
C LYS A 84 4.73 -12.61 -13.15
N TYR A 85 4.56 -12.33 -11.85
CA TYR A 85 5.61 -11.77 -10.99
C TYR A 85 6.00 -12.76 -9.90
N LYS A 86 7.30 -12.86 -9.64
CA LYS A 86 7.81 -13.63 -8.50
C LYS A 86 7.49 -12.95 -7.18
N ASP A 87 7.73 -11.64 -7.12
CA ASP A 87 7.63 -10.82 -5.92
C ASP A 87 6.91 -9.51 -6.27
N VAL A 88 6.07 -9.01 -5.36
CA VAL A 88 5.39 -7.71 -5.48
C VAL A 88 5.78 -6.85 -4.29
N VAL A 89 6.30 -5.65 -4.57
CA VAL A 89 6.69 -4.69 -3.53
C VAL A 89 5.69 -3.53 -3.53
N LEU A 90 5.03 -3.34 -2.38
CA LEU A 90 4.14 -2.20 -2.18
C LEU A 90 4.87 -1.08 -1.44
N VAL A 91 5.01 0.07 -2.07
CA VAL A 91 5.62 1.27 -1.46
C VAL A 91 4.51 2.26 -1.16
N THR A 92 4.34 2.59 0.12
CA THR A 92 3.30 3.51 0.59
C THR A 92 3.76 4.27 1.84
N HIS A 93 2.88 5.08 2.41
CA HIS A 93 3.12 5.88 3.59
C HIS A 93 2.74 5.13 4.87
N ARG A 94 3.33 5.55 5.99
CA ARG A 94 3.12 4.91 7.30
C ARG A 94 1.65 4.89 7.70
N GLY A 95 0.93 6.00 7.54
CA GLY A 95 -0.47 6.06 7.96
C GLY A 95 -1.35 5.13 7.13
N PHE A 96 -1.18 5.11 5.81
CA PHE A 96 -1.91 4.17 4.96
C PHE A 96 -1.52 2.70 5.19
N ALA A 97 -0.24 2.40 5.46
CA ALA A 97 0.20 1.05 5.79
C ALA A 97 -0.52 0.45 7.01
N ALA A 98 -0.91 1.28 7.99
CA ALA A 98 -1.69 0.84 9.15
C ALA A 98 -3.10 0.32 8.80
N PHE A 99 -3.68 0.78 7.68
CA PHE A 99 -4.95 0.26 7.17
C PHE A 99 -4.77 -1.00 6.32
N MET A 100 -3.57 -1.23 5.80
CA MET A 100 -3.26 -2.38 4.94
C MET A 100 -3.10 -3.67 5.73
N VAL A 101 -2.45 -3.63 6.90
CA VAL A 101 -2.06 -4.83 7.67
C VAL A 101 -2.30 -4.65 9.16
N GLN A 102 -2.53 -5.76 9.87
CA GLN A 102 -2.57 -5.77 11.33
C GLN A 102 -1.17 -5.76 11.95
N GLY A 103 -1.07 -5.25 13.17
CA GLY A 103 0.14 -5.27 13.98
C GLY A 103 0.75 -3.89 14.18
N ASP A 104 2.05 -3.87 14.48
CA ASP A 104 2.75 -2.65 14.89
C ASP A 104 2.97 -1.66 13.75
N ARG A 105 3.12 -0.38 14.12
CA ARG A 105 3.45 0.69 13.18
C ARG A 105 4.77 0.41 12.48
N PHE A 106 4.84 0.78 11.20
CA PHE A 106 6.07 0.74 10.44
C PHE A 106 6.98 1.92 10.82
N SER A 107 8.27 1.62 10.97
CA SER A 107 9.34 2.60 10.98
C SER A 107 9.64 3.09 9.57
N VAL A 108 10.33 4.24 9.46
CA VAL A 108 10.72 4.79 8.15
C VAL A 108 11.66 3.81 7.44
N CYS A 109 11.33 3.48 6.18
CA CYS A 109 12.08 2.52 5.35
C CYS A 109 12.12 1.08 5.89
N GLU A 110 11.28 0.75 6.87
CA GLU A 110 11.08 -0.64 7.27
C GLU A 110 10.38 -1.41 6.14
N TYR A 111 10.79 -2.67 5.94
CA TYR A 111 10.08 -3.61 5.07
C TYR A 111 9.65 -4.82 5.89
N ARG A 112 8.48 -5.35 5.55
CA ARG A 112 7.93 -6.58 6.11
C ARG A 112 7.35 -7.41 4.98
N SER A 113 7.37 -8.72 5.15
CA SER A 113 6.87 -9.67 4.17
C SER A 113 5.55 -10.25 4.63
N TYR A 114 4.60 -10.37 3.71
CA TYR A 114 3.25 -10.82 3.99
C TYR A 114 2.81 -11.85 2.97
N ARG A 115 1.86 -12.69 3.37
CA ARG A 115 1.06 -13.54 2.49
C ARG A 115 -0.41 -13.23 2.66
N PHE A 116 -1.23 -13.60 1.68
CA PHE A 116 -2.67 -13.61 1.88
C PHE A 116 -3.05 -14.70 2.89
N ALA A 117 -4.00 -14.37 3.75
CA ALA A 117 -4.58 -15.29 4.71
C ALA A 117 -5.38 -16.39 3.99
N GLU A 118 -5.35 -17.60 4.52
CA GLU A 118 -6.25 -18.67 4.10
C GLU A 118 -7.68 -18.40 4.64
N ALA A 119 -8.69 -19.05 4.06
CA ALA A 119 -10.09 -18.81 4.40
C ALA A 119 -10.37 -18.93 5.92
N GLU A 120 -9.83 -19.96 6.57
CA GLU A 120 -9.98 -20.17 8.01
C GLU A 120 -9.29 -19.09 8.86
N GLU A 121 -8.20 -18.50 8.36
CA GLU A 121 -7.49 -17.42 9.03
C GLU A 121 -8.23 -16.09 8.87
N VAL A 122 -8.85 -15.86 7.72
CA VAL A 122 -9.72 -14.69 7.49
C VAL A 122 -10.89 -14.73 8.46
N GLU A 123 -11.59 -15.87 8.58
CA GLU A 123 -12.74 -15.99 9.49
C GLU A 123 -12.39 -15.64 10.95
N LYS A 124 -11.19 -15.99 11.38
CA LYS A 124 -10.72 -15.77 12.76
C LYS A 124 -10.12 -14.37 12.98
N ASN A 125 -9.38 -13.86 12.00
CA ASN A 125 -8.49 -12.71 12.19
C ASN A 125 -8.88 -11.47 11.38
N ARG A 126 -9.95 -11.49 10.57
CA ARG A 126 -10.35 -10.36 9.71
C ARG A 126 -10.56 -9.04 10.47
N TYR A 127 -11.00 -9.10 11.72
CA TYR A 127 -11.23 -7.91 12.54
C TYR A 127 -10.10 -7.72 13.55
N GLY A 128 -9.53 -6.51 13.58
CA GLY A 128 -8.44 -6.15 14.49
C GLY A 128 -8.55 -4.70 14.97
N ILE A 129 -7.57 -4.26 15.76
CA ILE A 129 -7.42 -2.84 16.12
C ILE A 129 -6.42 -2.19 15.17
N ASN A 130 -6.82 -1.10 14.52
CA ASN A 130 -5.91 -0.31 13.72
C ASN A 130 -4.93 0.43 14.66
N VAL A 131 -3.63 0.24 14.44
CA VAL A 131 -2.58 0.74 15.33
C VAL A 131 -2.42 2.26 15.28
N ASP A 132 -2.94 2.92 14.24
CA ASP A 132 -2.89 4.38 14.12
C ASP A 132 -4.11 5.04 14.76
N SER A 133 -5.33 4.60 14.40
CA SER A 133 -6.57 5.18 14.92
C SER A 133 -7.00 4.65 16.31
N GLY A 134 -6.51 3.47 16.71
CA GLY A 134 -6.95 2.77 17.91
C GLY A 134 -8.37 2.19 17.82
N LEU A 135 -8.99 2.25 16.64
CA LEU A 135 -10.36 1.77 16.42
C LEU A 135 -10.38 0.34 15.88
N LYS A 136 -11.50 -0.35 16.10
CA LYS A 136 -11.75 -1.65 15.47
C LYS A 136 -11.89 -1.45 13.97
N GLN A 137 -11.14 -2.22 13.19
CA GLN A 137 -11.13 -2.19 11.74
C GLN A 137 -11.41 -3.59 11.18
N ASP A 138 -12.13 -3.63 10.07
CA ASP A 138 -12.22 -4.78 9.19
C ASP A 138 -11.09 -4.74 8.15
N PHE A 139 -10.15 -5.68 8.22
CA PHE A 139 -9.06 -5.83 7.25
C PHE A 139 -9.46 -6.63 5.99
N GLY A 140 -10.74 -6.95 5.88
CA GLY A 140 -11.37 -7.49 4.69
C GLY A 140 -11.07 -8.96 4.41
N PRO A 141 -11.70 -9.53 3.37
CA PRO A 141 -11.47 -10.91 2.95
C PRO A 141 -10.08 -11.12 2.34
N THR A 142 -9.39 -10.05 1.94
CA THR A 142 -8.02 -10.10 1.40
C THR A 142 -6.96 -9.85 2.47
N LEU A 143 -7.25 -10.23 3.72
CA LEU A 143 -6.37 -10.07 4.88
C LEU A 143 -4.93 -10.53 4.57
N LEU A 144 -3.97 -9.70 4.95
CA LEU A 144 -2.55 -10.01 4.88
C LEU A 144 -2.04 -10.48 6.25
N MET A 145 -1.39 -11.64 6.27
CA MET A 145 -0.74 -12.21 7.44
C MET A 145 0.78 -12.10 7.27
N PRO A 146 1.54 -11.82 8.36
CA PRO A 146 2.99 -11.88 8.29
C PRO A 146 3.44 -13.21 7.71
N LEU A 147 4.35 -13.15 6.74
CA LEU A 147 5.09 -14.34 6.34
C LEU A 147 5.93 -14.70 7.58
N ALA A 148 5.62 -15.81 8.24
CA ALA A 148 6.29 -16.20 9.48
C ALA A 148 7.80 -15.98 9.31
N GLU A 149 8.44 -15.28 10.24
CA GLU A 149 9.90 -15.32 10.28
C GLU A 149 10.26 -16.80 10.31
N GLU A 150 11.11 -17.25 9.38
CA GLU A 150 11.90 -18.44 9.66
C GLU A 150 12.54 -18.15 11.01
N SER A 151 12.02 -18.78 12.08
CA SER A 151 12.57 -18.67 13.41
C SER A 151 14.06 -18.79 13.24
N LYS A 152 14.80 -17.70 13.51
CA LYS A 152 16.26 -17.68 13.43
C LYS A 152 16.75 -18.93 14.15
N ARG A 153 17.17 -19.93 13.37
CA ARG A 153 17.87 -21.12 13.85
C ARG A 153 19.32 -20.75 14.09
#